data_AF-A0A1V5LII3-F1
#
_entry.id   AF-A0A1V5LII3-F1
#
_cell.length_a   1.000
_cell.length_b   1.000
_cell.length_c   1.000
_cell.angle_alpha   90.00
_cell.angle_beta   90.00
_cell.angle_gamma   90.00
#
_symmetry.space_group_name_H-M   'P 1'
#
loop_
_entity.id
_entity.type
_entity.pdbx_description
1 polymer ?
#
loop_
_entity_poly.entity_id
_entity_poly.type
_entity_poly.pdbx_seq_one_letter_code
_entity_poly.pdbx_strand_id
1 'polypeptide(L)'
;MDESLCPELPIIFPDGPRAEEDPFTLAARPGRKPALYFDCGADDFLIEHNRRFHARLAELGVAHTYKEFPGTHCWEYWDKHISAALLFHARKLAACPA
;
A
#
# COMPACT_ATOMS: atom_id res chain seq x y z
N MET A 1 15.13 -11.54 0.64
CA MET A 1 15.42 -10.76 -0.57
C MET A 1 16.92 -10.52 -0.59
N ASP A 2 17.57 -10.79 -1.71
CA ASP A 2 18.97 -10.46 -1.89
C ASP A 2 19.10 -8.94 -2.09
N GLU A 3 19.84 -8.26 -1.21
CA GLU A 3 20.10 -6.81 -1.29
C GLU A 3 20.86 -6.43 -2.57
N SER A 4 21.51 -7.38 -3.26
CA SER A 4 22.15 -7.15 -4.55
C SER A 4 21.16 -6.85 -5.69
N LEU A 5 19.87 -7.12 -5.49
CA LEU A 5 18.82 -6.99 -6.52
C LEU A 5 18.24 -5.57 -6.65
N CYS A 6 18.65 -4.62 -5.81
CA CYS A 6 18.15 -3.24 -5.85
C CYS A 6 19.31 -2.26 -5.63
N PRO A 7 20.13 -1.98 -6.66
CA PRO A 7 21.26 -1.05 -6.56
C PRO A 7 20.84 0.37 -6.16
N GLU A 8 19.55 0.70 -6.32
CA GLU A 8 18.94 1.96 -5.92
C GLU A 8 18.62 2.02 -4.41
N LEU A 9 18.66 0.90 -3.68
CA LEU A 9 18.26 0.87 -2.28
C LEU A 9 19.07 1.85 -1.39
N PRO A 10 20.41 2.00 -1.55
CA PRO A 10 21.18 3.01 -0.82
C PRO A 10 20.90 4.46 -1.26
N ILE A 11 20.31 4.66 -2.45
CA ILE A 11 19.88 5.98 -2.93
C ILE A 11 18.54 6.36 -2.29
N ILE A 12 17.62 5.39 -2.21
CA ILE A 12 16.26 5.58 -1.67
C ILE A 12 16.29 5.61 -0.14
N PHE A 13 17.12 4.76 0.47
CA PHE A 13 17.29 4.59 1.90
C PHE A 13 18.77 4.68 2.29
N PRO A 14 19.38 5.89 2.28
CA PRO A 14 20.80 6.05 2.56
C PRO A 14 21.19 5.57 3.97
N ASP A 15 20.29 5.68 4.93
CA ASP A 15 20.46 5.21 6.31
C ASP A 15 19.75 3.87 6.57
N GLY A 16 19.31 3.20 5.50
CA GLY A 16 18.46 2.01 5.57
C GLY A 16 16.98 2.31 5.82
N PRO A 17 16.11 1.29 5.70
CA PRO A 17 14.69 1.45 5.96
C PRO A 17 14.42 1.76 7.44
N ARG A 18 13.68 2.83 7.69
CA ARG A 18 13.34 3.29 9.04
C ARG A 18 12.13 2.52 9.59
N ALA A 19 12.30 1.84 10.72
CA ALA A 19 11.23 1.04 11.34
C ALA A 19 10.01 1.90 11.74
N GLU A 20 10.23 3.19 12.05
CA GLU A 20 9.18 4.16 12.32
C GLU A 20 8.35 4.55 11.09
N GLU A 21 8.79 4.19 9.88
CA GLU A 21 8.09 4.41 8.61
C GLU A 21 7.41 3.14 8.10
N ASP A 22 7.53 2.02 8.82
CA ASP A 22 6.82 0.79 8.49
C ASP A 22 5.30 1.02 8.51
N PRO A 23 4.54 0.55 7.49
CA PRO A 23 3.10 0.73 7.43
C PRO A 23 2.33 0.20 8.64
N PHE A 24 2.75 -0.90 9.27
CA PHE A 24 2.11 -1.43 10.49
C PHE A 24 2.37 -0.51 11.67
N THR A 25 3.60 0.00 11.81
CA THR A 25 3.95 1.03 12.81
C THR A 25 3.12 2.30 12.61
N LEU A 26 3.06 2.81 11.38
CA LEU A 26 2.29 4.01 11.03
C LEU A 26 0.78 3.83 11.24
N ALA A 27 0.23 2.65 10.95
CA ALA A 27 -1.17 2.35 11.18
C ALA A 27 -1.54 2.44 12.68
N ALA A 28 -0.68 1.91 13.55
CA ALA A 28 -0.90 1.87 15.00
C ALA A 28 -0.69 3.22 15.72
N ARG A 29 0.01 4.17 15.09
CA ARG A 29 0.23 5.50 15.68
C ARG A 29 -1.11 6.25 15.89
N PRO A 30 -1.27 7.02 16.98
CA PRO A 30 -2.44 7.88 17.14
C PRO A 30 -2.43 9.02 16.10
N GLY A 31 -3.60 9.59 15.84
CA GLY A 31 -3.76 10.75 14.94
C GLY A 31 -4.55 10.45 13.67
N ARG A 32 -4.76 11.50 12.87
CA ARG A 32 -5.54 11.43 11.62
C ARG A 32 -4.85 10.51 10.61
N LYS A 33 -5.61 9.55 10.07
CA LYS A 33 -5.15 8.70 8.98
C LYS A 33 -5.55 9.29 7.63
N PRO A 34 -4.70 9.18 6.59
CA PRO A 34 -5.13 9.48 5.24
C PRO A 34 -6.23 8.49 4.82
N ALA A 35 -7.00 8.85 3.79
CA ALA A 35 -7.85 7.87 3.15
C ALA A 35 -6.95 6.82 2.45
N LEU A 36 -7.16 5.54 2.76
CA LEU A 36 -6.35 4.44 2.23
C LEU A 36 -7.13 3.61 1.20
N TYR A 37 -6.50 3.32 0.07
CA TYR A 37 -6.94 2.37 -0.94
C TYR A 37 -5.73 1.55 -1.39
N PHE A 38 -5.88 0.24 -1.44
CA PHE A 38 -4.90 -0.66 -2.05
C PHE A 38 -5.59 -1.91 -2.57
N ASP A 39 -5.03 -2.52 -3.61
CA ASP A 39 -5.49 -3.79 -4.14
C ASP A 39 -4.30 -4.69 -4.52
N CYS A 40 -4.55 -5.98 -4.64
CA CYS A 40 -3.52 -6.97 -4.93
C CYS A 40 -4.08 -8.12 -5.79
N GLY A 41 -3.25 -8.65 -6.68
CA GLY A 41 -3.57 -9.85 -7.44
C GLY A 41 -3.69 -11.07 -6.53
N ALA A 42 -4.75 -11.86 -6.68
CA ALA A 42 -4.98 -13.04 -5.84
C ALA A 42 -3.90 -14.12 -5.99
N ASP A 43 -3.17 -14.11 -7.11
CA ASP A 43 -2.06 -15.02 -7.43
C ASP A 43 -0.69 -14.32 -7.31
N ASP A 44 -0.64 -13.09 -6.78
CA ASP A 44 0.60 -12.36 -6.49
C ASP A 44 1.32 -12.97 -5.27
N PHE A 45 2.65 -13.10 -5.32
CA PHE A 45 3.45 -13.61 -4.20
C PHE A 45 3.37 -12.70 -2.95
N LEU A 46 2.88 -11.47 -3.07
CA LEU A 46 2.65 -10.51 -1.99
C LEU A 46 1.22 -10.54 -1.42
N ILE A 47 0.34 -11.43 -1.88
CA ILE A 47 -1.07 -11.45 -1.46
C ILE A 47 -1.24 -11.59 0.06
N GLU A 48 -0.48 -12.48 0.69
CA GLU A 48 -0.56 -12.70 2.15
C GLU A 48 -0.05 -11.50 2.94
N HIS A 49 0.93 -10.75 2.42
CA HIS A 49 1.37 -9.51 3.06
C HIS A 49 0.26 -8.44 3.03
N ASN A 50 -0.45 -8.33 1.91
CA ASN A 50 -1.59 -7.41 1.77
C ASN A 50 -2.77 -7.79 2.67
N ARG A 51 -3.14 -9.08 2.72
CA ARG A 51 -4.19 -9.60 3.61
C ARG A 51 -3.86 -9.36 5.08
N ARG A 52 -2.60 -9.58 5.49
CA ARG A 52 -2.14 -9.29 6.86
C ARG A 52 -2.25 -7.81 7.20
N PHE A 53 -1.89 -6.92 6.28
CA PHE A 53 -2.00 -5.49 6.51
C PHE A 53 -3.47 -5.03 6.57
N HIS A 54 -4.31 -5.53 5.66
CA HIS A 54 -5.76 -5.33 5.69
C HIS A 54 -6.37 -5.74 7.04
N ALA A 55 -6.08 -6.96 7.50
CA ALA A 55 -6.53 -7.45 8.80
C ALA A 55 -6.08 -6.54 9.94
N ARG A 56 -4.81 -6.10 9.92
CA ARG A 56 -4.28 -5.18 10.93
C ARG A 56 -5.01 -3.84 10.95
N LEU A 57 -5.30 -3.26 9.77
CA LEU A 57 -6.06 -2.02 9.68
C LEU A 57 -7.49 -2.19 10.21
N ALA A 58 -8.13 -3.33 9.94
CA ALA A 58 -9.45 -3.65 10.44
C ALA A 58 -9.48 -3.78 11.98
N GLU A 59 -8.51 -4.48 12.57
CA GLU A 59 -8.34 -4.58 14.04
C GLU A 59 -8.18 -3.21 14.70
N LEU A 60 -7.42 -2.31 14.07
CA LEU A 60 -7.17 -0.96 14.57
C LEU A 60 -8.33 0.02 14.29
N GLY A 61 -9.37 -0.40 13.58
CA GLY A 61 -10.48 0.47 13.18
C GLY A 61 -10.07 1.57 12.19
N VAL A 62 -8.97 1.39 11.45
CA VAL A 62 -8.52 2.37 10.45
C VAL A 62 -9.36 2.22 9.19
N ALA A 63 -10.06 3.28 8.79
CA ALA A 63 -10.87 3.29 7.57
C ALA A 63 -9.99 3.13 6.31
N HIS A 64 -10.24 2.07 5.54
CA HIS A 64 -9.50 1.78 4.31
C HIS A 64 -10.38 0.99 3.32
N THR A 65 -9.97 0.98 2.05
CA THR A 65 -10.52 0.10 1.01
C THR A 65 -9.45 -0.89 0.58
N TYR A 66 -9.75 -2.18 0.71
CA TYR A 66 -8.93 -3.27 0.21
C TYR A 66 -9.71 -4.08 -0.82
N LYS A 67 -9.06 -4.48 -1.92
CA LYS A 67 -9.66 -5.35 -2.95
C LYS A 67 -8.66 -6.38 -3.43
N GLU A 68 -9.18 -7.53 -3.84
CA GLU A 68 -8.42 -8.58 -4.51
C GLU A 68 -9.03 -8.83 -5.88
N PHE A 69 -8.20 -9.04 -6.89
CA PHE A 69 -8.64 -9.36 -8.26
C PHE A 69 -7.77 -10.48 -8.84
N PRO A 70 -8.25 -11.23 -9.86
CA PRO A 70 -7.39 -12.18 -10.56
C PRO A 70 -6.17 -11.49 -11.18
N GLY A 71 -5.00 -12.07 -10.99
CA GLY A 71 -3.73 -11.56 -11.53
C GLY A 71 -2.55 -11.78 -10.59
N THR A 72 -1.36 -11.46 -11.10
CA THR A 72 -0.07 -11.67 -10.45
C THR A 72 0.71 -10.35 -10.37
N HIS A 73 1.98 -10.41 -9.97
CA HIS A 73 2.88 -9.26 -9.89
C HIS A 73 3.36 -8.77 -11.27
N CYS A 74 2.46 -8.23 -12.07
CA CYS A 74 2.74 -7.85 -13.46
C CYS A 74 2.08 -6.52 -13.89
N TRP A 75 2.62 -5.95 -14.97
CA TRP A 75 2.16 -4.68 -15.52
C TRP A 75 0.72 -4.72 -16.01
N GLU A 76 0.28 -5.83 -16.61
CA GLU A 76 -1.09 -5.98 -17.11
C GLU A 76 -2.12 -5.86 -15.98
N TYR A 77 -1.78 -6.35 -14.78
CA TYR A 77 -2.61 -6.15 -13.59
C TYR A 77 -2.64 -4.67 -13.21
N TRP A 78 -1.47 -4.03 -13.06
CA TRP A 78 -1.41 -2.63 -12.64
C TRP A 78 -2.10 -1.67 -13.64
N ASP A 79 -1.89 -1.85 -14.94
CA ASP A 79 -2.52 -1.04 -16.00
C ASP A 79 -4.05 -1.16 -15.96
N LYS A 80 -4.57 -2.34 -15.63
CA LYS A 80 -6.02 -2.55 -15.49
C LYS A 80 -6.59 -1.86 -14.26
N HIS A 81 -5.85 -1.82 -13.15
CA HIS A 81 -6.36 -1.38 -11.85
C HIS A 81 -5.99 0.07 -11.49
N ILE A 82 -5.01 0.68 -12.16
CA ILE A 82 -4.54 2.06 -11.90
C ILE A 82 -5.66 3.11 -12.01
N SER A 83 -6.62 2.93 -12.94
CA SER A 83 -7.74 3.84 -13.11
C SER A 83 -8.60 3.96 -11.84
N ALA A 84 -8.78 2.85 -11.10
CA ALA A 84 -9.53 2.85 -9.84
C ALA A 84 -8.78 3.59 -8.73
N ALA A 85 -7.46 3.39 -8.64
CA ALA A 85 -6.60 4.10 -7.70
C ALA A 85 -6.60 5.62 -7.98
N LEU A 86 -6.42 6.03 -9.24
CA LEU A 86 -6.45 7.45 -9.62
C LEU A 86 -7.80 8.11 -9.33
N LEU A 87 -8.91 7.42 -9.60
CA LEU A 87 -10.25 7.92 -9.29
C LEU A 87 -10.46 8.07 -7.77
N PHE A 88 -9.94 7.14 -6.97
CA PHE A 88 -9.94 7.27 -5.52
C PHE A 88 -9.17 8.52 -5.06
N HIS A 89 -7.95 8.72 -5.56
CA HIS A 89 -7.14 9.90 -5.25
C HIS A 89 -7.82 11.20 -5.67
N ALA A 90 -8.33 11.28 -6.90
CA ALA A 90 -9.04 12.45 -7.41
C ALA A 90 -10.22 12.83 -6.49
N ARG A 91 -11.02 11.84 -6.05
CA ARG A 91 -12.15 12.08 -5.15
C ARG A 91 -11.72 12.52 -3.75
N LYS A 92 -10.70 11.90 -3.18
CA LYS A 92 -10.26 12.20 -1.81
C LYS A 92 -9.45 13.49 -1.70
N LEU A 93 -8.70 13.84 -2.73
CA LEU A 93 -7.94 15.09 -2.81
C LEU A 93 -8.84 16.28 -3.17
N ALA A 94 -9.77 16.12 -4.12
CA ALA A 94 -10.72 17.20 -4.46
C ALA A 94 -11.69 17.53 -3.32
N ALA A 95 -11.98 16.56 -2.45
CA ALA A 95 -12.82 16.76 -1.27
C ALA A 95 -12.08 17.35 -0.06
N CYS A 96 -10.76 17.55 -0.14
CA CYS A 96 -9.99 18.23 0.90
C CYS A 96 -9.83 19.70 0.51
N PRO A 97 -10.41 20.66 1.25
CA PRO A 97 -10.04 22.07 1.07
C PRO A 97 -8.54 22.22 1.36
N ALA A 98 -7.90 23.13 0.61
CA ALA A 98 -6.50 23.50 0.82
C ALA A 98 -6.26 24.09 2.21
#